data_AF-A0A8C4L4T0-F1
#
_entry.id   AF-A0A8C4L4T0-F1
#
_cell.length_a   1.000
_cell.length_b   1.000
_cell.length_c   1.000
_cell.angle_alpha   90.00
_cell.angle_beta   90.00
_cell.angle_gamma   90.00
#
_symmetry.space_group_name_H-M   'P 1'
#
loop_
_entity.id
_entity.type
_entity.pdbx_description
1 polymer ?
#
loop_
_entity_poly.entity_id
_entity_poly.type
_entity_poly.pdbx_seq_one_letter_code
_entity_poly.pdbx_strand_id
1 'polypeptide(L)' 'MNERMYMWFEGVPFPTMDFTPELMREAWESFVFKDEDVLILTYPKSGMNKKATILAKKKNVEEIASKLR' A
#
# COMPACT_ATOMS: atom_id res chain seq x y z
N MET A 1 13.61 -15.73 -20.81
CA MET A 1 14.07 -14.90 -19.68
C MET A 1 13.27 -13.60 -19.72
N ASN A 2 12.37 -13.39 -18.75
CA ASN A 2 11.37 -12.30 -18.73
C ASN A 2 11.96 -10.99 -18.16
N GLU A 3 12.96 -10.45 -18.83
CA GLU A 3 13.69 -9.26 -18.35
C GLU A 3 12.93 -7.93 -18.52
N ARG A 4 11.73 -7.95 -19.13
CA ARG A 4 10.89 -6.75 -19.29
C ARG A 4 9.85 -6.55 -18.19
N MET A 5 9.73 -7.49 -17.24
CA MET A 5 8.65 -7.48 -16.24
C MET A 5 9.05 -6.90 -14.88
N TYR A 6 10.34 -6.68 -14.63
CA TYR A 6 10.82 -6.18 -13.34
C TYR A 6 11.85 -5.06 -13.52
N MET A 7 11.70 -4.02 -12.70
CA MET A 7 12.65 -2.93 -12.54
C MET A 7 13.30 -3.02 -11.16
N TRP A 8 14.52 -2.55 -11.03
CA TRP A 8 15.21 -2.48 -9.75
C TRP A 8 15.12 -1.06 -9.19
N PHE A 9 14.71 -0.96 -7.94
CA PHE A 9 14.69 0.30 -7.19
C PHE A 9 15.36 0.06 -5.83
N GLU A 10 16.43 0.80 -5.55
CA GLU A 10 17.22 0.67 -4.31
C GLU A 10 17.62 -0.78 -3.96
N GLY A 11 17.94 -1.59 -4.99
CA GLY A 11 18.33 -3.00 -4.81
C GLY A 11 17.16 -3.98 -4.60
N VAL A 12 15.91 -3.55 -4.78
CA VAL A 12 14.71 -4.41 -4.69
C VAL A 12 14.02 -4.51 -6.06
N PRO A 13 13.63 -5.72 -6.52
CA PRO A 13 12.92 -5.89 -7.79
C PRO A 13 11.42 -5.61 -7.64
N PHE A 14 10.89 -4.70 -8.46
CA PHE A 14 9.48 -4.34 -8.53
C PHE A 14 8.89 -4.61 -9.92
N PRO A 15 7.60 -4.99 -10.03
CA PRO A 15 6.95 -5.18 -11.33
C PRO A 15 6.87 -3.87 -12.14
N THR A 16 7.26 -3.90 -13.41
CA THR A 16 7.29 -2.70 -14.28
C THR A 16 5.92 -2.20 -14.74
N MET A 17 4.85 -2.98 -14.58
CA MET A 17 3.52 -2.59 -15.08
C MET A 17 2.88 -1.47 -14.26
N ASP A 18 3.08 -1.47 -12.94
CA ASP A 18 2.39 -0.57 -12.01
C ASP A 18 3.35 0.34 -11.22
N PHE A 19 4.66 0.10 -11.32
CA PHE A 19 5.68 0.82 -10.56
C PHE A 19 6.69 1.44 -11.51
N THR A 20 6.94 2.73 -11.33
CA THR A 20 8.03 3.47 -11.97
C THR A 20 8.97 4.06 -10.90
N PRO A 21 10.27 4.24 -11.19
CA PRO A 21 11.20 4.82 -10.22
C PRO A 21 10.77 6.22 -9.73
N GLU A 22 10.19 7.03 -10.61
CA GLU A 22 9.74 8.38 -10.30
C GLU A 22 8.58 8.37 -9.31
N LEU A 23 7.57 7.51 -9.56
CA LEU A 23 6.43 7.34 -8.66
C LEU A 23 6.88 6.82 -7.29
N MET A 24 7.82 5.86 -7.27
CA MET A 24 8.34 5.29 -6.04
C MET A 24 9.14 6.32 -5.23
N ARG A 25 9.96 7.15 -5.91
CA ARG A 25 10.69 8.24 -5.27
C ARG A 25 9.75 9.31 -4.72
N GLU A 26 8.77 9.74 -5.53
CA GLU A 26 7.76 10.71 -5.08
C GLU A 26 6.98 10.17 -3.88
N ALA A 27 6.52 8.93 -3.92
CA ALA A 27 5.84 8.31 -2.80
C ALA A 27 6.74 8.20 -1.56
N TRP A 28 8.05 7.99 -1.70
CA TRP A 28 8.95 7.95 -0.56
C TRP A 28 9.19 9.35 0.05
N GLU A 29 9.36 10.37 -0.80
CA GLU A 29 9.72 11.73 -0.38
C GLU A 29 8.52 12.58 0.07
N SER A 30 7.36 12.38 -0.55
CA SER A 30 6.15 13.17 -0.30
C SER A 30 5.20 12.56 0.73
N PHE A 31 5.39 11.28 1.08
CA PHE A 31 4.48 10.61 1.99
C PHE A 31 4.68 11.10 3.43
N VAL A 32 3.67 11.81 3.94
CA VAL A 32 3.63 12.30 5.31
C VAL A 32 2.76 11.38 6.15
N PHE A 33 3.37 10.72 7.14
CA PHE A 33 2.67 9.95 8.16
C PHE A 33 1.92 10.88 9.12
N LYS A 34 0.64 10.58 9.38
CA LYS A 34 -0.11 11.16 10.49
C LYS A 34 -0.21 10.16 11.63
N ASP A 35 -0.39 10.67 12.84
CA ASP A 35 -0.48 9.83 14.04
C ASP A 35 -1.71 8.91 14.03
N GLU A 36 -2.76 9.24 13.27
CA GLU A 36 -3.96 8.39 13.13
C GLU A 36 -3.86 7.34 12.00
N ASP A 37 -2.77 7.34 11.23
CA ASP A 37 -2.59 6.40 10.12
C ASP A 37 -2.21 5.00 10.61
N VAL A 38 -2.83 3.98 10.03
CA VAL A 38 -2.56 2.57 10.34
C VAL A 38 -1.97 1.89 9.11
N LEU A 39 -0.71 1.50 9.20
CA LEU A 39 0.00 0.78 8.15
C LEU A 39 -0.20 -0.74 8.24
N ILE A 40 -0.29 -1.37 7.08
CA ILE A 40 -0.20 -2.82 6.94
C ILE A 40 1.07 -3.13 6.15
N LEU A 41 2.07 -3.66 6.85
CA LEU A 41 3.32 -4.13 6.25
C LEU A 41 3.24 -5.65 6.05
N THR A 42 3.29 -6.11 4.79
CA THR A 42 3.31 -7.54 4.50
C THR A 42 4.19 -7.85 3.30
N TYR A 43 4.79 -9.03 3.30
CA TYR A 43 5.50 -9.55 2.14
C TYR A 43 4.50 -10.05 1.09
N PRO A 44 4.68 -9.73 -0.20
CA PRO A 44 3.78 -10.18 -1.26
C PRO A 44 3.50 -11.69 -1.19
N LYS A 45 2.25 -12.09 -1.44
CA LYS A 45 1.71 -13.47 -1.33
C LYS A 45 1.45 -13.99 0.10
N SER A 46 1.75 -13.25 1.18
CA SER A 46 1.44 -13.68 2.56
C SER A 46 -0.01 -13.44 3.02
N GLY A 47 -0.98 -13.28 2.11
CA GLY A 47 -2.41 -13.19 2.44
C GLY A 47 -3.03 -11.78 2.51
N MET A 48 -2.47 -10.79 1.81
CA MET A 48 -2.98 -9.40 1.74
C MET A 48 -4.48 -9.31 1.35
N ASN A 49 -4.93 -10.13 0.39
CA ASN A 49 -6.31 -10.09 -0.14
C ASN A 49 -7.39 -10.29 0.94
N LYS A 50 -7.07 -10.96 2.06
CA LYS A 50 -8.03 -11.21 3.15
C LYS A 50 -7.96 -10.16 4.27
N LYS A 51 -6.76 -9.62 4.57
CA LYS A 51 -6.55 -8.70 5.69
C LYS A 51 -6.96 -7.26 5.36
N ALA A 52 -6.76 -6.80 4.12
CA ALA A 52 -7.15 -5.45 3.70
C ALA A 52 -8.67 -5.22 3.83
N THR A 53 -9.50 -6.24 3.56
CA THR A 53 -10.95 -6.17 3.71
C THR A 53 -11.41 -5.93 5.15
N ILE A 54 -10.67 -6.44 6.14
CA ILE A 54 -11.06 -6.32 7.56
C ILE A 54 -10.80 -4.90 8.07
N LEU A 55 -9.65 -4.30 7.73
CA LEU A 55 -9.34 -2.93 8.15
C LEU A 55 -10.24 -1.91 7.45
N ALA A 56 -10.54 -2.09 6.16
CA ALA A 56 -11.49 -1.26 5.42
C ALA A 56 -12.91 -1.31 6.01
N LYS A 57 -13.38 -2.51 6.41
CA LYS A 57 -14.67 -2.65 7.08
C LYS A 57 -14.71 -1.97 8.45
N LYS A 58 -13.63 -2.03 9.22
CA LYS A 58 -13.57 -1.43 10.56
C LYS A 58 -13.59 0.11 10.51
N LYS A 59 -12.88 0.74 9.56
CA LYS A 59 -12.94 2.20 9.37
C LYS A 59 -14.35 2.68 8.96
N ASN A 60 -15.07 1.92 8.13
CA ASN A 60 -16.39 2.31 7.65
C ASN A 60 -17.48 2.26 8.75
N VAL A 61 -17.34 1.37 9.75
CA VAL A 61 -18.28 1.26 10.89
C VAL A 61 -18.18 2.48 11.82
N GLU A 62 -16.96 2.94 12.12
CA GLU A 62 -16.73 4.14 12.96
C GLU A 62 -17.20 5.43 12.27
N GLU A 63 -17.01 5.52 10.95
CA GLU A 63 -17.48 6.68 10.16
C GLU A 63 -19.02 6.75 10.10
N ILE A 64 -19.71 5.61 9.97
CA ILE A 64 -21.18 5.56 10.00
C ILE A 64 -21.72 5.89 11.41
N ALA A 65 -21.05 5.42 12.47
CA ALA A 65 -21.47 5.68 13.86
C ALA A 65 -21.39 7.17 14.25
N SER A 66 -20.43 7.92 13.70
CA SER A 66 -20.31 9.37 13.93
C SER A 66 -21.29 10.24 13.13
N LYS A 67 -21.82 9.74 12.01
CA LYS A 67 -22.84 10.41 11.18
C LYS A 67 -24.28 10.19 11.67
N LEU A 68 -24.48 9.32 12.66
CA LEU A 68 -25.78 8.96 13.24
C LEU A 68 -26.06 9.65 14.60
N ARG A 69 -25.23 10.63 15.01
CA ARG A 69 -25.41 11.38 16.25
C ARG A 69 -25.92 12.80 16.00
#